data_AF-A0A369XQ08-F1
#
_entry.id   AF-A0A369XQ08-F1
#
_cell.length_a   1.000
_cell.length_b   1.000
_cell.length_c   1.000
_cell.angle_alpha   90.00
_cell.angle_beta   90.00
_cell.angle_gamma   90.00
#
_symmetry.space_group_name_H-M   'P 1'
#
loop_
_entity.id
_entity.type
_entity.pdbx_description
1 polymer ?
#
loop_
_entity_poly.entity_id
_entity_poly.type
_entity_poly.pdbx_seq_one_letter_code
_entity_poly.pdbx_strand_id
1 'polypeptide(L)'
;MARNSNSNRDSNCLRRGSTGPFIAGLLALFSGAANAAWELNLQEPVTAVARRVYELHNLLLWVIVVIFVGVFAVVAYSLFYHRKSRGHKAADFHDNTTVELAWTIVPALILVAIAFPATSALVDMRDTSEPDLTVKVTGYQWKWGYEYLTGDAAGVKYMSVLSTPREQIENKAPKGEHYLLEVDRPLVVPVGKKVRILTTANDVIHNWAVPAFAVKTDAVPGFLRDTWFRAEKEGTYRGQCSELCGKDHGFMPVVVEVVSEEKYAAWVGEQKQQLAAVAEDPNKVWALDEQLALGEKVYATNCAACHQANGAGLPPAFPALDGSKIATGPREAHIEMVLKGKAGTAMAAFGEQLSDTDIAAVVAYERNAWNNKLGEVIQPAEVKALRGK
;
A
#
# COMPACT_ATOMS: atom_id res chain seq x y z
N MET A 1 -68.56 0.99 -21.87
CA MET A 1 -69.15 2.08 -22.68
C MET A 1 -68.03 3.04 -23.09
N ALA A 2 -68.05 3.44 -24.36
CA ALA A 2 -67.09 4.30 -25.08
C ALA A 2 -65.73 3.67 -25.43
N ARG A 3 -65.23 3.68 -26.67
CA ARG A 3 -65.75 3.98 -28.02
C ARG A 3 -64.61 3.60 -28.98
N ASN A 4 -64.95 3.00 -30.13
CA ASN A 4 -64.46 3.28 -31.50
C ASN A 4 -62.98 3.66 -31.74
N SER A 5 -62.31 3.25 -32.82
CA SER A 5 -62.72 2.61 -34.06
C SER A 5 -61.46 2.13 -34.76
N ASN A 6 -61.56 0.95 -35.34
CA ASN A 6 -60.62 0.40 -36.30
C ASN A 6 -60.78 1.14 -37.64
N SER A 7 -59.70 1.59 -38.28
CA SER A 7 -59.58 1.58 -39.75
C SER A 7 -58.22 2.10 -40.24
N ASN A 8 -57.63 1.31 -41.13
CA ASN A 8 -56.86 1.65 -42.32
C ASN A 8 -55.32 1.55 -42.33
N ARG A 9 -54.90 0.50 -43.04
CA ARG A 9 -54.05 0.49 -44.26
C ARG A 9 -52.65 -0.09 -44.16
N ASP A 10 -52.55 -1.23 -44.82
CA ASP A 10 -51.66 -1.49 -45.96
C ASP A 10 -50.16 -1.60 -45.68
N SER A 11 -49.73 -2.86 -45.62
CA SER A 11 -48.66 -3.44 -46.44
C SER A 11 -47.51 -2.52 -46.87
N ASN A 12 -46.34 -2.74 -46.26
CA ASN A 12 -45.11 -2.79 -47.06
C ASN A 12 -44.12 -3.80 -46.50
N CYS A 13 -43.86 -4.79 -47.35
CA CYS A 13 -42.87 -5.83 -47.23
C CYS A 13 -41.48 -5.19 -47.42
N LEU A 14 -40.65 -5.14 -46.36
CA LEU A 14 -39.24 -4.80 -46.50
C LEU A 14 -38.37 -6.01 -46.17
N ARG A 15 -37.59 -6.36 -47.20
CA ARG A 15 -36.75 -7.52 -47.36
C ARG A 15 -35.66 -7.60 -46.28
N ARG A 16 -35.36 -8.85 -45.94
CA ARG A 16 -34.23 -9.35 -45.16
C ARG A 16 -32.91 -8.90 -45.81
N GLY A 17 -32.31 -7.82 -45.29
CA GLY A 17 -30.95 -7.39 -45.60
C GLY A 17 -29.95 -8.09 -44.69
N SER A 18 -29.35 -9.17 -45.19
CA SER A 18 -28.28 -9.94 -44.54
C SER A 18 -26.95 -9.20 -44.62
N THR A 19 -26.70 -8.24 -43.73
CA THR A 19 -25.36 -7.66 -43.52
C THR A 19 -25.24 -7.22 -42.05
N GLY A 20 -25.09 -8.17 -41.14
CA GLY A 20 -25.27 -7.91 -39.70
C GLY A 20 -24.41 -8.65 -38.68
N PRO A 21 -23.50 -9.59 -39.04
CA PRO A 21 -22.50 -10.05 -38.07
C PRO A 21 -21.03 -9.97 -38.53
N PHE A 22 -20.75 -9.66 -39.80
CA PHE A 22 -19.37 -9.70 -40.32
C PHE A 22 -18.54 -8.44 -40.08
N ILE A 23 -19.16 -7.29 -39.77
CA ILE A 23 -18.43 -6.03 -39.54
C ILE A 23 -17.95 -5.91 -38.07
N ALA A 24 -18.67 -6.51 -37.12
CA ALA A 24 -18.27 -6.49 -35.71
C ALA A 24 -17.01 -7.34 -35.43
N GLY A 25 -16.82 -8.44 -36.16
CA GLY A 25 -15.62 -9.28 -36.05
C GLY A 25 -14.36 -8.64 -36.64
N LEU A 26 -14.50 -7.77 -37.66
CA LEU A 26 -13.35 -7.09 -38.28
C LEU A 26 -12.81 -5.93 -37.44
N LEU A 27 -13.64 -5.27 -36.63
CA LEU A 27 -13.19 -4.18 -35.75
C LEU A 27 -12.35 -4.66 -34.56
N ALA A 28 -12.51 -5.92 -34.13
CA ALA A 28 -11.65 -6.52 -33.10
C ALA A 28 -10.24 -6.88 -33.62
N LEU A 29 -10.06 -7.00 -34.95
CA LEU A 29 -8.78 -7.32 -35.58
C LEU A 29 -7.88 -6.09 -35.82
N PHE A 30 -8.39 -4.88 -35.58
CA PHE A 30 -7.64 -3.63 -35.75
C PHE A 30 -7.36 -2.86 -34.44
N SER A 31 -7.63 -3.45 -33.28
CA SER A 31 -7.27 -2.89 -31.97
C SER A 31 -5.79 -3.14 -31.64
N GLY A 32 -4.90 -2.74 -32.55
CA GLY A 32 -3.47 -2.65 -32.29
C GLY A 32 -3.14 -1.28 -31.69
N ALA A 33 -2.34 -1.30 -30.63
CA ALA A 33 -1.66 -0.16 -29.99
C ALA A 33 -2.46 0.66 -28.94
N ALA A 34 -2.72 0.00 -27.80
CA ALA A 34 -2.44 0.58 -26.49
C ALA A 34 -2.13 -0.57 -25.51
N ASN A 35 -0.99 -1.23 -25.71
CA ASN A 35 -0.45 -2.13 -24.68
C ASN A 35 0.11 -1.25 -23.55
N ALA A 36 -0.75 -0.72 -22.70
CA ALA A 36 -0.39 -0.73 -21.29
C ALA A 36 -0.10 -2.20 -20.96
N ALA A 37 0.95 -2.50 -20.18
CA ALA A 37 1.17 -3.85 -19.72
C ALA A 37 -0.02 -4.25 -18.82
N TRP A 38 -1.08 -4.79 -19.42
CA TRP A 38 -2.22 -5.37 -18.73
C TRP A 38 -1.74 -6.69 -18.14
N GLU A 39 -0.94 -6.61 -17.09
CA GLU A 39 -0.54 -7.76 -16.31
C GLU A 39 -1.74 -8.19 -15.46
N LEU A 40 -2.30 -9.35 -15.80
CA LEU A 40 -3.47 -9.93 -15.12
C LEU A 40 -3.08 -10.96 -14.07
N ASN A 41 -1.79 -11.21 -13.88
CA ASN A 41 -1.27 -12.18 -12.92
C ASN A 41 -0.52 -11.47 -11.79
N LEU A 42 -0.07 -12.24 -10.80
CA LEU A 42 0.83 -11.80 -9.75
C LEU A 42 2.16 -11.29 -10.36
N GLN A 43 2.81 -10.36 -9.65
CA GLN A 43 4.15 -9.90 -10.00
C GLN A 43 5.14 -11.08 -10.07
N GLU A 44 6.16 -10.93 -10.92
CA GLU A 44 7.22 -11.92 -11.06
C GLU A 44 7.90 -12.20 -9.70
N PRO A 45 7.97 -13.46 -9.26
CA PRO A 45 8.54 -13.81 -7.96
C PRO A 45 10.07 -13.71 -7.97
N VAL A 46 10.64 -13.09 -6.94
CA VAL A 46 12.12 -12.94 -6.80
C VAL A 46 12.67 -13.55 -5.51
N THR A 47 11.87 -14.33 -4.81
CA THR A 47 12.26 -15.15 -3.66
C THR A 47 11.79 -16.59 -3.89
N ALA A 48 12.47 -17.57 -3.28
CA ALA A 48 12.05 -18.97 -3.35
C ALA A 48 10.61 -19.18 -2.82
N VAL A 49 10.26 -18.49 -1.73
CA VAL A 49 8.91 -18.50 -1.14
C VAL A 49 7.88 -17.93 -2.12
N ALA A 50 8.17 -16.79 -2.75
CA ALA A 50 7.28 -16.18 -3.73
C ALA A 50 7.04 -17.09 -4.94
N ARG A 51 8.09 -17.78 -5.42
CA ARG A 51 7.96 -18.74 -6.51
C ARG A 51 7.02 -19.87 -6.15
N ARG A 52 7.13 -20.41 -4.92
CA ARG A 52 6.24 -21.46 -4.43
C ARG A 52 4.78 -21.00 -4.33
N VAL A 53 4.54 -19.78 -3.85
CA VAL A 53 3.20 -19.17 -3.80
C VAL A 53 2.64 -18.98 -5.21
N TYR A 54 3.46 -18.50 -6.15
CA TYR A 54 3.09 -18.28 -7.55
C TYR A 54 2.71 -19.58 -8.26
N GLU A 55 3.50 -20.65 -8.10
CA GLU A 55 3.22 -21.97 -8.66
C GLU A 55 1.94 -22.58 -8.07
N LEU A 56 1.75 -22.48 -6.75
CA LEU A 56 0.52 -22.90 -6.08
C LEU A 56 -0.71 -22.14 -6.60
N HIS A 57 -0.60 -20.82 -6.76
CA HIS A 57 -1.65 -19.98 -7.33
C HIS A 57 -2.05 -20.48 -8.73
N ASN A 58 -1.07 -20.68 -9.61
CA ASN A 58 -1.32 -21.13 -10.98
C ASN A 58 -1.92 -22.54 -11.03
N LEU A 59 -1.44 -23.47 -10.20
CA LEU A 59 -2.01 -24.81 -10.07
C LEU A 59 -3.49 -24.75 -9.67
N LEU A 60 -3.80 -23.97 -8.62
CA LEU A 60 -5.17 -23.82 -8.14
C LEU A 60 -6.07 -23.14 -9.16
N LEU A 61 -5.57 -22.14 -9.87
CA LEU A 61 -6.31 -21.48 -10.93
C LEU A 61 -6.74 -22.47 -12.01
N TRP A 62 -5.85 -23.38 -12.44
CA TRP A 62 -6.20 -24.42 -13.40
C TRP A 62 -7.22 -25.43 -12.87
N VAL A 63 -7.09 -25.85 -11.60
CA VAL A 63 -8.08 -26.72 -10.96
C VAL A 63 -9.46 -26.06 -10.94
N ILE A 64 -9.53 -24.77 -10.56
CA ILE A 64 -10.78 -24.00 -10.54
C ILE A 64 -11.34 -23.86 -11.95
N VAL A 65 -10.52 -23.60 -12.96
CA VAL A 65 -10.96 -23.50 -14.37
C VAL A 65 -11.59 -24.81 -14.84
N VAL A 66 -10.99 -25.96 -14.54
CA VAL A 66 -11.54 -27.27 -14.91
C VAL A 66 -12.91 -27.51 -14.24
N ILE A 67 -13.00 -27.23 -12.93
CA ILE A 67 -14.27 -27.35 -12.19
C ILE A 67 -15.32 -26.40 -12.77
N PHE A 68 -14.95 -25.15 -13.01
CA PHE A 68 -15.80 -24.12 -13.58
C PHE A 68 -16.36 -24.56 -14.94
N VAL A 69 -15.49 -24.97 -15.87
CA VAL A 69 -15.92 -25.46 -17.20
C VAL A 69 -16.82 -26.67 -17.06
N GLY A 70 -16.50 -27.62 -16.18
CA GLY A 70 -17.33 -28.81 -15.93
C GLY A 70 -18.74 -28.46 -15.45
N VAL A 71 -18.85 -27.61 -14.42
CA VAL A 71 -20.13 -27.15 -13.87
C VAL A 71 -20.93 -26.38 -14.92
N PHE A 72 -20.31 -25.40 -15.59
CA PHE A 72 -20.99 -24.59 -16.59
C PHE A 72 -21.39 -25.41 -17.83
N ALA A 73 -20.63 -26.43 -18.21
CA ALA A 73 -21.01 -27.35 -19.28
C ALA A 73 -22.27 -28.15 -18.92
N VAL A 74 -22.36 -28.66 -17.68
CA VAL A 74 -23.55 -29.38 -17.19
C VAL A 74 -24.76 -28.45 -17.12
N VAL A 75 -24.58 -27.23 -16.60
CA VAL A 75 -25.65 -26.21 -16.55
C VAL A 75 -26.10 -25.84 -17.96
N ALA A 76 -25.17 -25.54 -18.86
CA ALA A 76 -25.49 -25.23 -20.25
C ALA A 76 -26.23 -26.39 -20.91
N TYR A 77 -25.72 -27.62 -20.79
CA TYR A 77 -26.38 -28.83 -21.29
C TYR A 77 -27.81 -28.96 -20.75
N SER A 78 -28.01 -28.75 -19.44
CA SER A 78 -29.33 -28.77 -18.82
C SER A 78 -30.26 -27.71 -19.41
N LEU A 79 -29.81 -26.46 -19.49
CA LEU A 79 -30.57 -25.34 -20.05
C LEU A 79 -30.93 -25.51 -21.53
N PHE A 80 -30.04 -26.09 -22.33
CA PHE A 80 -30.28 -26.31 -23.75
C PHE A 80 -31.15 -27.55 -24.02
N TYR A 81 -30.85 -28.67 -23.38
CA TYR A 81 -31.49 -29.96 -23.68
C TYR A 81 -32.81 -30.17 -22.94
N HIS A 82 -32.90 -29.75 -21.68
CA HIS A 82 -34.07 -29.96 -20.81
C HIS A 82 -35.07 -28.79 -20.86
N ARG A 83 -34.93 -27.90 -21.85
CA ARG A 83 -35.79 -26.72 -22.01
C ARG A 83 -37.22 -27.10 -22.38
N LYS A 84 -38.20 -26.52 -21.69
CA LYS A 84 -39.65 -26.73 -21.96
C LYS A 84 -40.05 -26.53 -23.43
N SER A 85 -39.48 -25.54 -24.12
CA SER A 85 -39.80 -25.27 -25.53
C SER A 85 -39.30 -26.35 -26.50
N ARG A 86 -38.44 -27.27 -26.06
CA ARG A 86 -38.06 -28.47 -26.83
C ARG A 86 -38.98 -29.66 -26.58
N GLY A 87 -40.05 -29.49 -25.79
CA GLY A 87 -40.96 -30.57 -25.43
C GLY A 87 -40.39 -31.57 -24.43
N HIS A 88 -39.31 -31.21 -23.72
CA HIS A 88 -38.72 -32.08 -22.70
C HIS A 88 -39.72 -32.31 -21.56
N LYS A 89 -39.92 -33.58 -21.18
CA LYS A 89 -40.77 -33.98 -20.05
C LYS A 89 -39.88 -34.23 -18.84
N ALA A 90 -40.23 -33.66 -17.69
CA ALA A 90 -39.47 -33.85 -16.46
C ALA A 90 -39.40 -35.35 -16.09
N ALA A 91 -38.23 -35.79 -15.66
CA ALA A 91 -38.04 -37.11 -15.08
C ALA A 91 -38.55 -37.14 -13.62
N ASP A 92 -38.89 -38.33 -13.11
CA ASP A 92 -39.54 -38.54 -11.80
C ASP A 92 -38.60 -39.22 -10.78
N PHE A 93 -37.35 -38.75 -10.70
CA PHE A 93 -36.38 -39.20 -9.70
C PHE A 93 -36.19 -38.12 -8.62
N HIS A 94 -35.85 -38.53 -7.40
CA HIS A 94 -35.65 -37.62 -6.26
C HIS A 94 -34.20 -37.62 -5.74
N ASP A 95 -33.48 -38.74 -5.86
CA ASP A 95 -32.08 -38.84 -5.44
C ASP A 95 -31.29 -39.86 -6.26
N ASN A 96 -29.97 -39.86 -6.06
CA ASN A 96 -29.08 -40.92 -6.49
C ASN A 96 -27.88 -40.99 -5.55
N THR A 97 -27.92 -41.92 -4.60
CA THR A 97 -26.84 -42.11 -3.59
C THR A 97 -25.46 -42.29 -4.21
N THR A 98 -25.34 -42.88 -5.41
CA THR A 98 -24.03 -43.07 -6.06
C THR A 98 -23.45 -41.74 -6.52
N VAL A 99 -24.27 -40.87 -7.11
CA VAL A 99 -23.87 -39.52 -7.53
C VAL A 99 -23.57 -38.65 -6.30
N GLU A 100 -24.39 -38.79 -5.25
CA GLU A 100 -24.18 -38.10 -3.97
C GLU A 100 -22.85 -38.45 -3.33
N LEU A 101 -22.50 -39.73 -3.30
CA LEU A 101 -21.23 -40.19 -2.79
C LEU A 101 -20.06 -39.69 -3.66
N ALA A 102 -20.21 -39.74 -4.99
CA ALA A 102 -19.18 -39.28 -5.92
C ALA A 102 -18.86 -37.79 -5.76
N TRP A 103 -19.87 -36.90 -5.73
CA TRP A 103 -19.65 -35.47 -5.55
C TRP A 103 -19.23 -35.08 -4.14
N THR A 104 -19.28 -36.00 -3.18
CA THR A 104 -18.79 -35.76 -1.81
C THR A 104 -17.32 -36.16 -1.70
N ILE A 105 -16.98 -37.36 -2.21
CA ILE A 105 -15.62 -37.89 -2.15
C ILE A 105 -14.67 -37.10 -3.07
N VAL A 106 -15.09 -36.78 -4.30
CA VAL A 106 -14.19 -36.14 -5.27
C VAL A 106 -13.69 -34.76 -4.78
N PRO A 107 -14.55 -33.81 -4.34
CA PRO A 107 -14.08 -32.56 -3.76
C PRO A 107 -13.24 -32.75 -2.49
N ALA A 108 -13.59 -33.70 -1.63
CA ALA A 108 -12.79 -33.99 -0.44
C ALA A 108 -11.36 -34.42 -0.79
N LEU A 109 -11.19 -35.31 -1.78
CA LEU A 109 -9.87 -35.73 -2.26
C LEU A 109 -9.09 -34.57 -2.90
N ILE A 110 -9.76 -33.70 -3.67
CA ILE A 110 -9.13 -32.50 -4.25
C ILE A 110 -8.58 -31.59 -3.13
N LEU A 111 -9.35 -31.34 -2.08
CA LEU A 111 -8.92 -30.51 -0.95
C LEU A 111 -7.72 -31.13 -0.20
N VAL A 112 -7.72 -32.45 0.03
CA VAL A 112 -6.59 -33.14 0.67
C VAL A 112 -5.32 -33.01 -0.17
N ALA A 113 -5.42 -33.16 -1.50
CA ALA A 113 -4.28 -33.02 -2.40
C ALA A 113 -3.68 -31.60 -2.38
N ILE A 114 -4.53 -30.57 -2.26
CA ILE A 114 -4.11 -29.16 -2.18
C ILE A 114 -3.49 -28.82 -0.82
N ALA A 115 -3.99 -29.42 0.26
CA ALA A 115 -3.59 -29.09 1.62
C ALA A 115 -2.09 -29.32 1.87
N PHE A 116 -1.55 -30.44 1.41
CA PHE A 116 -0.14 -30.80 1.67
C PHE A 116 0.87 -29.75 1.17
N PRO A 117 0.91 -29.38 -0.13
CA PRO A 117 1.88 -28.42 -0.61
C PRO A 117 1.62 -27.00 -0.08
N ALA A 118 0.36 -26.64 0.22
CA ALA A 118 0.00 -25.37 0.83
C ALA A 118 0.52 -25.26 2.28
N THR A 119 0.35 -26.31 3.10
CA THR A 119 0.86 -26.33 4.47
C THR A 119 2.39 -26.24 4.51
N SER A 120 3.09 -26.97 3.63
CA SER A 120 4.55 -26.88 3.59
C SER A 120 5.04 -25.49 3.15
N ALA A 121 4.38 -24.83 2.19
CA ALA A 121 4.68 -23.44 1.83
C ALA A 121 4.44 -22.48 3.02
N LEU A 122 3.35 -22.68 3.76
CA LEU A 122 3.04 -21.87 4.94
C LEU A 122 4.08 -22.02 6.06
N VAL A 123 4.60 -23.23 6.28
CA VAL A 123 5.66 -23.48 7.27
C VAL A 123 6.93 -22.72 6.88
N ASP A 124 7.36 -22.82 5.62
CA ASP A 124 8.54 -22.10 5.12
C ASP A 124 8.38 -20.57 5.26
N MET A 125 7.18 -20.05 4.94
CA MET A 125 6.85 -18.62 5.10
C MET A 125 6.95 -18.13 6.55
N ARG A 126 6.78 -19.01 7.53
CA ARG A 126 6.76 -18.67 8.96
C ARG A 126 8.10 -18.90 9.65
N ASP A 127 9.06 -19.54 9.00
CA ASP A 127 10.38 -19.78 9.58
C ASP A 127 11.28 -18.53 9.49
N THR A 128 11.21 -17.69 10.53
CA THR A 128 12.02 -16.48 10.67
C THR A 128 13.36 -16.72 11.39
N SER A 129 13.72 -17.98 11.67
CA SER A 129 14.96 -18.32 12.38
C SER A 129 16.21 -17.97 11.57
N GLU A 130 17.34 -17.82 12.27
CA GLU A 130 18.67 -17.61 11.66
C GLU A 130 18.74 -16.50 10.59
N PRO A 131 18.28 -15.26 10.88
CA PRO A 131 18.37 -14.18 9.92
C PRO A 131 19.81 -13.62 9.82
N ASP A 132 20.23 -13.28 8.61
CA ASP A 132 21.48 -12.55 8.36
C ASP A 132 21.34 -11.07 8.77
N LEU A 133 20.13 -10.52 8.60
CA LEU A 133 19.80 -9.12 8.87
C LEU A 133 18.42 -9.02 9.52
N THR A 134 18.28 -8.22 10.58
CA THR A 134 16.98 -7.89 11.17
C THR A 134 16.71 -6.39 11.05
N VAL A 135 15.57 -6.03 10.46
CA VAL A 135 15.09 -4.65 10.36
C VAL A 135 13.74 -4.55 11.05
N LYS A 136 13.60 -3.60 11.98
CA LYS A 136 12.31 -3.21 12.53
C LYS A 136 11.64 -2.21 11.60
N VAL A 137 10.38 -2.47 11.31
CA VAL A 137 9.52 -1.63 10.47
C VAL A 137 8.36 -1.16 11.33
N THR A 138 8.25 0.15 11.51
CA THR A 138 7.16 0.76 12.27
C THR A 138 6.22 1.50 11.31
N GLY A 139 4.93 1.17 11.33
CA GLY A 139 3.90 1.90 10.60
C GLY A 139 3.50 3.19 11.33
N TYR A 140 3.35 4.26 10.55
CA TYR A 140 2.81 5.55 10.97
C TYR A 140 1.83 6.06 9.91
N GLN A 141 0.86 6.89 10.26
CA GLN A 141 0.01 7.60 9.31
C GLN A 141 0.81 8.75 8.66
N TRP A 142 1.17 8.72 7.38
CA TRP A 142 1.13 7.62 6.40
C TRP A 142 2.53 7.43 5.79
N LYS A 143 3.39 6.70 6.51
CA LYS A 143 4.82 6.52 6.23
C LYS A 143 5.39 5.32 7.00
N TRP A 144 6.60 4.90 6.64
CA TRP A 144 7.27 3.77 7.26
C TRP A 144 8.55 4.21 7.98
N GLY A 145 8.74 3.79 9.22
CA GLY A 145 10.01 3.92 9.93
C GLY A 145 10.82 2.63 9.79
N TYR A 146 12.10 2.74 9.44
CA TYR A 146 13.04 1.63 9.36
C TYR A 146 14.13 1.78 10.42
N GLU A 147 14.40 0.70 11.14
CA GLU A 147 15.50 0.62 12.10
C GLU A 147 16.25 -0.71 11.92
N TYR A 148 17.53 -0.64 11.57
CA TYR A 148 18.38 -1.80 11.40
C TYR A 148 18.89 -2.25 12.77
N LEU A 149 18.42 -3.42 13.23
CA LEU A 149 18.70 -3.93 14.58
C LEU A 149 19.98 -4.77 14.63
N THR A 150 20.30 -5.47 13.54
CA THR A 150 21.48 -6.33 13.43
C THR A 150 22.20 -6.09 12.10
N GLY A 151 23.34 -6.75 11.89
CA GLY A 151 24.13 -6.61 10.66
C GLY A 151 24.97 -5.33 10.60
N ASP A 152 25.62 -5.07 9.46
CA ASP A 152 26.60 -3.99 9.32
C ASP A 152 25.99 -2.58 9.47
N ALA A 153 24.69 -2.46 9.15
CA ALA A 153 23.90 -1.24 9.29
C ALA A 153 23.28 -1.06 10.68
N ALA A 154 23.62 -1.90 11.67
CA ALA A 154 23.01 -1.80 13.00
C ALA A 154 23.08 -0.38 13.58
N GLY A 155 21.94 0.12 14.06
CA GLY A 155 21.77 1.48 14.59
C GLY A 155 21.32 2.52 13.56
N VAL A 156 21.33 2.19 12.26
CA VAL A 156 20.73 3.05 11.23
C VAL A 156 19.22 3.10 11.41
N LYS A 157 18.67 4.31 11.51
CA LYS A 157 17.23 4.56 11.61
C LYS A 157 16.79 5.75 10.76
N TYR A 158 15.65 5.64 10.11
CA TYR A 158 15.07 6.73 9.32
C TYR A 158 13.59 6.51 9.00
N MET A 159 12.95 7.59 8.58
CA MET A 159 11.60 7.58 8.02
C MET A 159 11.66 7.53 6.49
N SER A 160 10.71 6.81 5.90
CA SER A 160 10.48 6.69 4.47
C SER A 160 9.09 7.22 4.17
N VAL A 161 9.02 8.27 3.36
CA VAL A 161 7.77 8.94 2.97
C VAL A 161 7.58 8.88 1.47
N LEU A 162 6.34 9.03 1.02
CA LEU A 162 6.03 9.13 -0.41
C LEU A 162 6.79 10.30 -1.05
N SER A 163 7.48 10.05 -2.16
CA SER A 163 8.22 11.09 -2.90
C SER A 163 7.43 11.72 -4.05
N THR A 164 6.23 11.21 -4.35
CA THR A 164 5.37 11.77 -5.40
C THR A 164 5.01 13.23 -5.09
N PRO A 165 5.32 14.18 -5.99
CA PRO A 165 5.01 15.59 -5.77
C PRO A 165 3.50 15.87 -5.65
N ARG A 166 3.14 16.81 -4.78
CA ARG A 166 1.76 17.30 -4.59
C ARG A 166 1.08 17.70 -5.90
N GLU A 167 1.80 18.35 -6.80
CA GLU A 167 1.26 18.78 -8.10
C GLU A 167 0.76 17.59 -8.94
N GLN A 168 1.41 16.43 -8.85
CA GLN A 168 0.94 15.21 -9.53
C GLN A 168 -0.32 14.65 -8.86
N ILE A 169 -0.39 14.71 -7.53
CA ILE A 169 -1.54 14.26 -6.73
C ILE A 169 -2.77 15.12 -7.02
N GLU A 170 -2.59 16.43 -7.12
CA GLU A 170 -3.63 17.42 -7.40
C GLU A 170 -3.98 17.52 -8.90
N ASN A 171 -3.43 16.64 -9.74
CA ASN A 171 -3.60 16.63 -11.20
C ASN A 171 -3.18 17.94 -11.90
N LYS A 172 -2.20 18.65 -11.33
CA LYS A 172 -1.57 19.86 -11.89
C LYS A 172 -0.30 19.56 -12.69
N ALA A 173 0.26 18.37 -12.54
CA ALA A 173 1.43 17.88 -13.28
C ALA A 173 1.20 16.46 -13.84
N PRO A 174 1.89 16.06 -14.93
CA PRO A 174 1.80 14.71 -15.46
C PRO A 174 2.30 13.67 -14.45
N LYS A 175 1.67 12.49 -14.45
CA LYS A 175 2.01 11.38 -13.55
C LYS A 175 3.05 10.49 -14.23
N GLY A 176 4.11 10.15 -13.49
CA GLY A 176 5.15 9.23 -13.96
C GLY A 176 4.72 7.75 -13.87
N GLU A 177 5.59 6.86 -14.36
CA GLU A 177 5.37 5.41 -14.35
C GLU A 177 5.14 4.85 -12.94
N HIS A 178 5.88 5.36 -11.95
CA HIS A 178 5.82 4.91 -10.55
C HIS A 178 5.06 5.90 -9.65
N TYR A 179 4.07 6.60 -10.21
CA TYR A 179 3.19 7.49 -9.44
C TYR A 179 2.60 6.75 -8.21
N LEU A 180 2.76 7.34 -7.02
CA LEU A 180 2.38 6.76 -5.71
C LEU A 180 3.15 5.50 -5.26
N LEU A 181 4.22 5.14 -5.95
CA LEU A 181 5.00 3.93 -5.65
C LEU A 181 6.47 4.22 -5.32
N GLU A 182 6.87 5.49 -5.25
CA GLU A 182 8.23 5.91 -4.91
C GLU A 182 8.31 6.54 -3.52
N VAL A 183 9.46 6.38 -2.89
CA VAL A 183 9.78 6.99 -1.59
C VAL A 183 11.05 7.81 -1.66
N ASP A 184 11.26 8.67 -0.68
CA ASP A 184 12.49 9.46 -0.55
C ASP A 184 13.68 8.63 -0.03
N ARG A 185 13.41 7.66 0.85
CA ARG A 185 14.41 6.81 1.51
C ARG A 185 13.99 5.34 1.50
N PRO A 186 14.39 4.55 0.49
CA PRO A 186 14.01 3.14 0.41
C PRO A 186 14.66 2.30 1.51
N LEU A 187 14.10 1.11 1.77
CA LEU A 187 14.76 0.08 2.58
C LEU A 187 15.87 -0.56 1.73
N VAL A 188 17.14 -0.42 2.13
CA VAL A 188 18.28 -0.99 1.38
C VAL A 188 18.73 -2.30 2.03
N VAL A 189 18.84 -3.37 1.25
CA VAL A 189 19.24 -4.71 1.73
C VAL A 189 20.18 -5.41 0.74
N PRO A 190 21.09 -6.27 1.21
CA PRO A 190 21.94 -7.06 0.34
C PRO A 190 21.18 -8.23 -0.30
N VAL A 191 21.46 -8.51 -1.57
CA VAL A 191 20.98 -9.69 -2.29
C VAL A 191 21.45 -10.99 -1.62
N GLY A 192 20.62 -12.03 -1.67
CA GLY A 192 20.98 -13.38 -1.19
C GLY A 192 20.97 -13.57 0.33
N LYS A 193 20.78 -12.52 1.12
CA LYS A 193 20.69 -12.61 2.60
C LYS A 193 19.25 -12.80 3.08
N LYS A 194 19.06 -13.57 4.17
CA LYS A 194 17.78 -13.70 4.87
C LYS A 194 17.53 -12.46 5.72
N VAL A 195 16.63 -11.61 5.25
CA VAL A 195 16.21 -10.39 5.94
C VAL A 195 14.95 -10.70 6.75
N ARG A 196 15.05 -10.64 8.08
CA ARG A 196 13.89 -10.67 8.98
C ARG A 196 13.36 -9.26 9.16
N ILE A 197 12.06 -9.12 8.94
CA ILE A 197 11.31 -7.88 9.12
C ILE A 197 10.46 -8.03 10.38
N LEU A 198 10.71 -7.18 11.38
CA LEU A 198 9.89 -7.07 12.58
C LEU A 198 8.92 -5.90 12.42
N THR A 199 7.61 -6.16 12.30
CA THR A 199 6.60 -5.13 12.12
C THR A 199 5.93 -4.73 13.43
N THR A 200 5.68 -3.43 13.59
CA THR A 200 4.80 -2.85 14.61
C THR A 200 4.22 -1.53 14.11
N ALA A 201 3.38 -0.84 14.87
CA ALA A 201 2.87 0.48 14.51
C ALA A 201 2.77 1.40 15.73
N ASN A 202 2.83 2.70 15.49
CA ASN A 202 2.75 3.71 16.55
C ASN A 202 1.39 4.40 16.66
N ASP A 203 0.47 4.12 15.73
CA ASP A 203 -0.87 4.73 15.69
C ASP A 203 -1.99 3.71 15.45
N VAL A 204 -2.26 3.36 14.19
CA VAL A 204 -3.31 2.42 13.77
C VAL A 204 -2.70 1.16 13.16
N ILE A 205 -3.52 0.20 12.79
CA ILE A 205 -3.05 -0.99 12.09
C ILE A 205 -2.63 -0.58 10.67
N HIS A 206 -1.44 -1.03 10.27
CA HIS A 206 -0.94 -0.99 8.90
C HIS A 206 -0.60 -2.40 8.45
N ASN A 207 -0.19 -2.57 7.19
CA ASN A 207 0.38 -3.83 6.74
C ASN A 207 1.54 -3.58 5.78
N TRP A 208 2.72 -4.08 6.14
CA TRP A 208 3.91 -3.99 5.33
C TRP A 208 3.91 -5.14 4.31
N ALA A 209 3.85 -4.79 3.03
CA ALA A 209 3.70 -5.75 1.95
C ALA A 209 4.61 -5.42 0.76
N VAL A 210 5.26 -6.44 0.21
CA VAL A 210 6.05 -6.37 -1.04
C VAL A 210 5.68 -7.58 -1.90
N PRO A 211 4.81 -7.40 -2.93
CA PRO A 211 4.23 -8.53 -3.67
C PRO A 211 5.25 -9.44 -4.35
N ALA A 212 6.29 -8.89 -4.98
CA ALA A 212 7.37 -9.68 -5.62
C ALA A 212 8.10 -10.63 -4.64
N PHE A 213 8.04 -10.36 -3.34
CA PHE A 213 8.62 -11.21 -2.29
C PHE A 213 7.62 -12.19 -1.69
N ALA A 214 6.33 -12.11 -2.05
CA ALA A 214 5.20 -12.76 -1.37
C ALA A 214 5.19 -12.51 0.15
N VAL A 215 5.65 -11.33 0.57
CA VAL A 215 5.62 -10.89 1.96
C VAL A 215 4.48 -9.92 2.17
N LYS A 216 3.68 -10.19 3.20
CA LYS A 216 2.62 -9.33 3.71
C LYS A 216 2.48 -9.62 5.20
N THR A 217 2.62 -8.62 6.07
CA THR A 217 2.42 -8.80 7.52
C THR A 217 1.92 -7.51 8.18
N ASP A 218 0.92 -7.65 9.05
CA ASP A 218 0.35 -6.52 9.77
C ASP A 218 1.37 -5.90 10.72
N ALA A 219 1.36 -4.58 10.76
CA ALA A 219 2.02 -3.74 11.74
C ALA A 219 0.94 -3.31 12.74
N VAL A 220 0.92 -3.94 13.92
CA VAL A 220 -0.15 -3.76 14.91
C VAL A 220 0.40 -3.00 16.12
N PRO A 221 -0.25 -1.90 16.56
CA PRO A 221 0.16 -1.18 17.74
C PRO A 221 0.21 -2.08 18.98
N GLY A 222 1.30 -2.03 19.73
CA GLY A 222 1.50 -2.82 20.95
C GLY A 222 1.94 -4.28 20.75
N PHE A 223 2.11 -4.73 19.50
CA PHE A 223 2.63 -6.07 19.18
C PHE A 223 3.82 -5.99 18.24
N LEU A 224 4.77 -6.91 18.41
CA LEU A 224 5.79 -7.19 17.42
C LEU A 224 5.41 -8.47 16.68
N ARG A 225 5.34 -8.37 15.35
CA ARG A 225 5.18 -9.52 14.46
C ARG A 225 6.40 -9.64 13.58
N ASP A 226 6.66 -10.81 13.06
CA ASP A 226 7.78 -11.03 12.17
C ASP A 226 7.38 -11.75 10.88
N THR A 227 8.19 -11.47 9.86
CA THR A 227 8.20 -12.13 8.56
C THR A 227 9.61 -12.06 8.01
N TRP A 228 9.86 -12.68 6.88
CA TRP A 228 11.20 -12.69 6.29
C TRP A 228 11.14 -12.79 4.77
N PHE A 229 12.22 -12.39 4.12
CA PHE A 229 12.47 -12.69 2.71
C PHE A 229 13.97 -12.91 2.45
N ARG A 230 14.28 -13.55 1.33
CA ARG A 230 15.63 -13.65 0.76
C ARG A 230 15.51 -13.37 -0.73
N ALA A 231 15.87 -12.15 -1.14
CA ALA A 231 15.80 -11.74 -2.54
C ALA A 231 16.95 -12.38 -3.34
N GLU A 232 16.63 -12.99 -4.47
CA GLU A 232 17.59 -13.72 -5.32
C GLU A 232 18.16 -12.85 -6.44
N LYS A 233 17.63 -11.64 -6.65
CA LYS A 233 17.99 -10.73 -7.74
C LYS A 233 18.10 -9.30 -7.22
N GLU A 234 19.15 -8.59 -7.65
CA GLU A 234 19.26 -7.13 -7.45
C GLU A 234 18.12 -6.40 -8.16
N GLY A 235 17.69 -5.26 -7.60
CA GLY A 235 16.67 -4.40 -8.19
C GLY A 235 15.85 -3.63 -7.16
N THR A 236 14.96 -2.79 -7.68
CA THR A 236 13.99 -2.01 -6.91
C THR A 236 12.65 -2.74 -6.87
N TYR A 237 12.17 -3.08 -5.67
CA TYR A 237 10.91 -3.77 -5.46
C TYR A 237 9.93 -2.88 -4.72
N ARG A 238 8.72 -2.74 -5.27
CA ARG A 238 7.71 -1.80 -4.79
C ARG A 238 6.56 -2.55 -4.15
N GLY A 239 6.02 -1.96 -3.09
CA GLY A 239 4.89 -2.44 -2.33
C GLY A 239 4.02 -1.30 -1.83
N GLN A 240 2.90 -1.63 -1.20
CA GLN A 240 1.98 -0.64 -0.63
C GLN A 240 1.42 -1.12 0.70
N CYS A 241 1.00 -0.18 1.54
CA CYS A 241 0.23 -0.53 2.72
C CYS A 241 -1.02 -1.31 2.30
N SER A 242 -1.23 -2.46 2.93
CA SER A 242 -2.27 -3.40 2.53
C SER A 242 -3.33 -3.64 3.62
N GLU A 243 -3.47 -2.68 4.54
CA GLU A 243 -4.49 -2.61 5.58
C GLU A 243 -5.00 -1.16 5.68
N LEU A 244 -6.32 -0.96 5.72
CA LEU A 244 -6.92 0.37 5.67
C LEU A 244 -6.53 1.18 6.92
N CYS A 245 -5.66 2.17 6.74
CA CYS A 245 -5.08 2.95 7.83
C CYS A 245 -5.48 4.44 7.83
N GLY A 246 -6.55 4.80 7.12
CA GLY A 246 -7.14 6.15 7.11
C GLY A 246 -7.05 6.88 5.76
N LYS A 247 -7.18 8.21 5.81
CA LYS A 247 -7.33 9.09 4.63
C LYS A 247 -6.29 8.84 3.54
N ASP A 248 -5.01 8.82 3.90
CA ASP A 248 -3.93 8.69 2.91
C ASP A 248 -3.37 7.25 2.83
N HIS A 249 -4.21 6.24 3.10
CA HIS A 249 -3.86 4.82 2.99
C HIS A 249 -3.19 4.46 1.64
N GLY A 250 -3.69 5.02 0.54
CA GLY A 250 -3.12 4.81 -0.81
C GLY A 250 -1.81 5.56 -1.11
N PHE A 251 -1.26 6.30 -0.14
CA PHE A 251 -0.12 7.22 -0.32
C PHE A 251 1.07 6.85 0.59
N MET A 252 1.16 5.61 1.06
CA MET A 252 2.30 5.13 1.87
C MET A 252 2.95 3.86 1.28
N PRO A 253 3.66 4.00 0.14
CA PRO A 253 4.32 2.88 -0.51
C PRO A 253 5.51 2.36 0.31
N VAL A 254 5.94 1.18 -0.06
CA VAL A 254 7.18 0.54 0.38
C VAL A 254 8.09 0.42 -0.83
N VAL A 255 9.35 0.80 -0.69
CA VAL A 255 10.37 0.52 -1.70
C VAL A 255 11.53 -0.20 -1.02
N VAL A 256 11.93 -1.33 -1.61
CA VAL A 256 13.07 -2.12 -1.18
C VAL A 256 14.10 -2.15 -2.30
N GLU A 257 15.29 -1.61 -2.03
CA GLU A 257 16.45 -1.69 -2.90
C GLU A 257 17.27 -2.91 -2.51
N VAL A 258 17.27 -3.92 -3.38
CA VAL A 258 18.12 -5.10 -3.22
C VAL A 258 19.39 -4.87 -4.04
N VAL A 259 20.52 -4.80 -3.35
CA VAL A 259 21.81 -4.40 -3.96
C VAL A 259 22.88 -5.46 -3.72
N SER A 260 23.99 -5.39 -4.48
CA SER A 260 25.17 -6.21 -4.21
C SER A 260 25.72 -5.99 -2.80
N GLU A 261 26.48 -6.95 -2.26
CA GLU A 261 27.14 -6.79 -0.96
C GLU A 261 28.08 -5.56 -0.94
N GLU A 262 28.76 -5.28 -2.06
CA GLU A 262 29.63 -4.11 -2.20
C GLU A 262 28.85 -2.78 -2.10
N LYS A 263 27.75 -2.65 -2.86
CA LYS A 263 26.88 -1.46 -2.81
C LYS A 263 26.25 -1.30 -1.43
N TYR A 264 25.86 -2.40 -0.80
CA TYR A 264 25.33 -2.38 0.56
C TYR A 264 26.36 -1.86 1.55
N ALA A 265 27.60 -2.36 1.49
CA ALA A 265 28.68 -1.89 2.36
C ALA A 265 29.01 -0.41 2.16
N ALA A 266 29.00 0.08 0.90
CA ALA A 266 29.19 1.50 0.60
C ALA A 266 28.08 2.35 1.21
N TRP A 267 26.82 1.95 1.00
CA TRP A 267 25.65 2.60 1.59
C TRP A 267 25.70 2.63 3.12
N VAL A 268 26.10 1.53 3.76
CA VAL A 268 26.31 1.48 5.22
C VAL A 268 27.36 2.50 5.67
N GLY A 269 28.47 2.63 4.93
CA GLY A 269 29.50 3.62 5.19
C GLY A 269 28.96 5.05 5.17
N GLU A 270 28.17 5.39 4.16
CA GLU A 270 27.49 6.69 4.05
C GLU A 270 26.50 6.92 5.20
N GLN A 271 25.69 5.93 5.55
CA GLN A 271 24.73 6.06 6.67
C GLN A 271 25.44 6.28 8.00
N LYS A 272 26.57 5.60 8.26
CA LYS A 272 27.38 5.81 9.47
C LYS A 272 27.96 7.22 9.52
N GLN A 273 28.42 7.75 8.39
CA GLN A 273 28.87 9.15 8.31
C GLN A 273 27.74 10.13 8.56
N GLN A 274 26.56 9.89 7.98
CA GLN A 274 25.37 10.72 8.21
C GLN A 274 24.93 10.69 9.67
N LEU A 275 24.88 9.52 10.31
CA LEU A 275 24.58 9.42 11.74
C LEU A 275 25.60 10.18 12.61
N ALA A 276 26.88 10.15 12.23
CA ALA A 276 27.92 10.92 12.92
C ALA A 276 27.80 12.44 12.67
N ALA A 277 27.34 12.85 11.49
CA ALA A 277 27.14 14.26 11.12
C ALA A 277 25.81 14.86 11.67
N VAL A 278 24.80 14.02 11.90
CA VAL A 278 23.50 14.37 12.52
C VAL A 278 23.60 14.42 14.07
N ALA A 279 24.79 14.25 14.63
CA ALA A 279 25.11 14.86 15.92
C ALA A 279 25.12 16.39 15.75
N GLU A 280 23.93 16.98 15.60
CA GLU A 280 23.73 18.41 15.33
C GLU A 280 24.44 19.26 16.38
N ASP A 281 25.04 20.38 15.93
CA ASP A 281 25.45 21.45 16.83
C ASP A 281 24.18 22.07 17.44
N PRO A 282 23.84 21.78 18.71
CA PRO A 282 22.62 22.26 19.34
C PRO A 282 22.63 23.78 19.53
N ASN A 283 23.77 24.42 19.25
CA ASN A 283 23.98 25.84 19.40
C ASN A 283 23.92 26.60 18.07
N LYS A 284 23.65 25.93 16.93
CA LYS A 284 23.39 26.65 15.67
C LYS A 284 22.15 27.53 15.88
N VAL A 285 22.35 28.84 15.80
CA VAL A 285 21.26 29.82 15.82
C VAL A 285 20.70 29.92 14.40
N TRP A 286 19.44 29.49 14.23
CA TRP A 286 18.78 29.55 12.93
C TRP A 286 18.25 30.94 12.63
N ALA A 287 18.42 31.39 11.38
CA ALA A 287 17.76 32.58 10.86
C ALA A 287 16.33 32.23 10.38
N LEU A 288 15.41 33.18 10.45
CA LEU A 288 14.00 32.94 10.14
C LEU A 288 13.79 32.40 8.73
N ASP A 289 14.34 33.05 7.69
CA ASP A 289 14.09 32.64 6.30
C ASP A 289 14.60 31.22 5.99
N GLU A 290 15.79 30.87 6.50
CA GLU A 290 16.35 29.51 6.37
C GLU A 290 15.48 28.48 7.10
N GLN A 291 15.01 28.84 8.30
CA GLN A 291 14.15 27.98 9.11
C GLN A 291 12.76 27.78 8.50
N LEU A 292 12.18 28.82 7.89
CA LEU A 292 10.88 28.73 7.22
C LEU A 292 10.93 27.81 6.00
N ALA A 293 12.01 27.88 5.20
CA ALA A 293 12.18 27.00 4.05
C ALA A 293 12.29 25.52 4.46
N LEU A 294 13.05 25.24 5.53
CA LEU A 294 13.11 23.89 6.09
C LEU A 294 11.75 23.47 6.68
N GLY A 295 11.13 24.35 7.45
CA GLY A 295 9.85 24.11 8.11
C GLY A 295 8.71 23.83 7.15
N GLU A 296 8.64 24.53 6.01
CA GLU A 296 7.68 24.27 4.94
C GLU A 296 7.82 22.84 4.39
N LYS A 297 9.06 22.39 4.17
CA LYS A 297 9.34 21.03 3.70
C LYS A 297 8.93 19.99 4.74
N VAL A 298 9.28 20.20 6.01
CA VAL A 298 8.87 19.32 7.12
C VAL A 298 7.34 19.29 7.24
N TYR A 299 6.67 20.44 7.13
CA TYR A 299 5.22 20.58 7.18
C TYR A 299 4.52 19.83 6.05
N ALA A 300 4.95 20.06 4.81
CA ALA A 300 4.40 19.41 3.63
C ALA A 300 4.49 17.87 3.73
N THR A 301 5.57 17.39 4.34
CA THR A 301 5.86 15.96 4.51
C THR A 301 5.06 15.32 5.64
N ASN A 302 4.93 16.00 6.79
CA ASN A 302 4.46 15.37 8.03
C ASN A 302 3.08 15.85 8.50
N CYS A 303 2.70 17.09 8.18
CA CYS A 303 1.55 17.77 8.80
C CYS A 303 0.41 17.99 7.79
N ALA A 304 0.75 18.28 6.53
CA ALA A 304 -0.20 18.74 5.52
C ALA A 304 -1.25 17.70 5.10
N ALA A 305 -1.03 16.42 5.39
CA ALA A 305 -2.02 15.35 5.18
C ALA A 305 -3.29 15.56 6.02
N CYS A 306 -3.10 15.94 7.28
CA CYS A 306 -4.17 16.22 8.24
C CYS A 306 -4.59 17.70 8.22
N HIS A 307 -3.61 18.61 8.18
CA HIS A 307 -3.84 20.04 8.35
C HIS A 307 -4.03 20.84 7.04
N GLN A 308 -3.94 20.17 5.89
CA GLN A 308 -3.99 20.77 4.54
C GLN A 308 -2.81 21.70 4.25
N ALA A 309 -2.46 21.92 2.98
CA ALA A 309 -1.32 22.79 2.63
C ALA A 309 -1.53 24.26 3.07
N ASN A 310 -2.78 24.68 3.18
CA ASN A 310 -3.18 26.02 3.63
C ASN A 310 -3.46 26.10 5.14
N GLY A 311 -3.18 25.05 5.91
CA GLY A 311 -3.40 25.04 7.35
C GLY A 311 -4.86 25.05 7.79
N ALA A 312 -5.84 24.87 6.88
CA ALA A 312 -7.26 24.93 7.21
C ALA A 312 -7.78 23.71 7.98
N GLY A 313 -7.04 22.59 7.96
CA GLY A 313 -7.49 21.32 8.52
C GLY A 313 -8.69 20.71 7.79
N LEU A 314 -9.28 19.70 8.42
CA LEU A 314 -10.47 18.98 7.97
C LEU A 314 -11.40 18.75 9.19
N PRO A 315 -12.21 19.75 9.58
CA PRO A 315 -13.10 19.64 10.73
C PRO A 315 -14.19 18.56 10.56
N PRO A 316 -14.64 17.91 11.65
CA PRO A 316 -14.18 18.10 13.03
C PRO A 316 -12.95 17.29 13.41
N ALA A 317 -12.44 16.43 12.52
CA ALA A 317 -11.39 15.46 12.83
C ALA A 317 -10.00 16.11 12.98
N PHE A 318 -9.68 17.06 12.10
CA PHE A 318 -8.38 17.73 12.06
C PHE A 318 -8.60 19.25 12.12
N PRO A 319 -8.21 19.92 13.21
CA PRO A 319 -8.44 21.36 13.35
C PRO A 319 -7.54 22.19 12.43
N ALA A 320 -7.96 23.42 12.15
CA ALA A 320 -7.12 24.41 11.49
C ALA A 320 -5.90 24.75 12.34
N LEU A 321 -4.75 24.96 11.70
CA LEU A 321 -3.56 25.58 12.27
C LEU A 321 -3.52 27.08 11.98
N ASP A 322 -4.06 27.52 10.83
CA ASP A 322 -4.19 28.93 10.49
C ASP A 322 -5.14 29.64 11.46
N GLY A 323 -4.65 30.69 12.13
CA GLY A 323 -5.37 31.44 13.16
C GLY A 323 -5.69 30.65 14.43
N SER A 324 -5.11 29.46 14.60
CA SER A 324 -5.43 28.57 15.71
C SER A 324 -4.85 29.05 17.04
N LYS A 325 -5.51 28.69 18.15
CA LYS A 325 -5.02 29.02 19.51
C LYS A 325 -3.66 28.37 19.82
N ILE A 326 -3.33 27.25 19.18
CA ILE A 326 -2.05 26.58 19.41
C ILE A 326 -0.92 27.27 18.63
N ALA A 327 -1.16 27.61 17.35
CA ALA A 327 -0.16 28.27 16.52
C ALA A 327 0.06 29.74 16.94
N THR A 328 -0.97 30.44 17.40
CA THR A 328 -0.87 31.85 17.85
C THR A 328 -0.62 32.01 19.35
N GLY A 329 -0.66 30.91 20.11
CA GLY A 329 -0.49 30.90 21.56
C GLY A 329 0.97 30.78 22.02
N PRO A 330 1.22 30.40 23.29
CA PRO A 330 2.55 30.18 23.83
C PRO A 330 3.37 29.19 23.01
N ARG A 331 4.65 29.50 22.76
CA ARG A 331 5.55 28.69 21.92
C ARG A 331 5.75 27.29 22.49
N GLU A 332 5.87 27.18 23.80
CA GLU A 332 6.16 25.92 24.50
C GLU A 332 4.99 24.95 24.32
N ALA A 333 3.75 25.45 24.43
CA ALA A 333 2.56 24.64 24.21
C ALA A 333 2.48 24.12 22.77
N HIS A 334 2.92 24.91 21.79
CA HIS A 334 2.95 24.48 20.39
C HIS A 334 4.00 23.39 20.17
N ILE A 335 5.21 23.58 20.71
CA ILE A 335 6.29 22.59 20.64
C ILE A 335 5.86 21.28 21.34
N GLU A 336 5.25 21.36 22.52
CA GLU A 336 4.75 20.19 23.24
C GLU A 336 3.66 19.43 22.47
N MET A 337 2.76 20.15 21.79
CA MET A 337 1.74 19.53 20.93
C MET A 337 2.36 18.69 19.83
N VAL A 338 3.42 19.18 19.17
CA VAL A 338 4.14 18.43 18.12
C VAL A 338 4.93 17.27 18.73
N LEU A 339 5.63 17.49 19.84
CA LEU A 339 6.42 16.45 20.52
C LEU A 339 5.56 15.28 20.99
N LYS A 340 4.45 15.57 21.69
CA LYS A 340 3.68 14.58 22.45
C LYS A 340 2.38 14.17 21.75
N GLY A 341 1.97 14.88 20.70
CA GLY A 341 0.66 14.69 20.08
C GLY A 341 -0.46 15.00 21.07
N LYS A 342 -1.67 14.48 20.79
CA LYS A 342 -2.82 14.62 21.69
C LYS A 342 -3.57 13.31 21.84
N ALA A 343 -3.44 12.71 23.03
CA ALA A 343 -4.14 11.48 23.38
C ALA A 343 -5.66 11.59 23.17
N GLY A 344 -6.27 10.52 22.66
CA GLY A 344 -7.69 10.48 22.31
C GLY A 344 -8.06 11.23 21.02
N THR A 345 -7.07 11.68 20.24
CA THR A 345 -7.28 12.27 18.91
C THR A 345 -6.36 11.62 17.88
N ALA A 346 -6.54 11.98 16.60
CA ALA A 346 -5.66 11.51 15.52
C ALA A 346 -4.31 12.25 15.44
N MET A 347 -4.03 13.22 16.33
CA MET A 347 -2.75 13.93 16.36
C MET A 347 -1.68 13.07 17.03
N ALA A 348 -0.86 12.40 16.22
CA ALA A 348 0.25 11.57 16.69
C ALA A 348 1.40 12.39 17.31
N ALA A 349 2.20 11.73 18.14
CA ALA A 349 3.43 12.28 18.69
C ALA A 349 4.57 12.23 17.67
N PHE A 350 5.22 13.37 17.39
CA PHE A 350 6.35 13.44 16.46
C PHE A 350 7.71 13.49 17.14
N GLY A 351 7.78 13.48 18.48
CA GLY A 351 9.05 13.46 19.22
C GLY A 351 9.98 12.37 18.72
N GLU A 352 9.55 11.11 18.73
CA GLU A 352 10.41 10.00 18.27
C GLU A 352 10.64 9.96 16.75
N GLN A 353 9.95 10.81 15.98
CA GLN A 353 9.95 10.80 14.51
C GLN A 353 10.82 11.89 13.89
N LEU A 354 10.96 13.04 14.55
CA LEU A 354 11.60 14.24 14.04
C LEU A 354 12.74 14.70 14.96
N SER A 355 13.79 15.28 14.36
CA SER A 355 14.89 15.89 15.10
C SER A 355 14.43 17.15 15.84
N ASP A 356 15.24 17.65 16.78
CA ASP A 356 14.96 18.93 17.44
C ASP A 356 14.93 20.10 16.46
N THR A 357 15.80 20.07 15.45
CA THR A 357 15.82 21.05 14.35
C THR A 357 14.58 20.97 13.47
N ASP A 358 14.13 19.77 13.09
CA ASP A 358 12.92 19.62 12.26
C ASP A 358 11.67 20.10 13.00
N ILE A 359 11.54 19.78 14.29
CA ILE A 359 10.42 20.25 15.12
C ILE A 359 10.49 21.77 15.29
N ALA A 360 11.67 22.32 15.54
CA ALA A 360 11.84 23.76 15.64
C ALA A 360 11.44 24.46 14.33
N ALA A 361 11.88 23.92 13.18
CA ALA A 361 11.57 24.45 11.88
C ALA A 361 10.09 24.37 11.53
N VAL A 362 9.42 23.24 11.76
CA VAL A 362 7.99 23.08 11.44
C VAL A 362 7.11 23.96 12.32
N VAL A 363 7.42 24.07 13.62
CA VAL A 363 6.70 24.96 14.54
C VAL A 363 6.91 26.42 14.13
N ALA A 364 8.14 26.81 13.78
CA ALA A 364 8.40 28.16 13.26
C ALA A 364 7.61 28.42 11.97
N TYR A 365 7.58 27.49 11.01
CA TYR A 365 6.79 27.63 9.80
C TYR A 365 5.30 27.81 10.10
N GLU A 366 4.70 26.94 10.90
CA GLU A 366 3.27 27.01 11.25
C GLU A 366 2.89 28.32 11.96
N ARG A 367 3.80 28.89 12.76
CA ARG A 367 3.62 30.18 13.46
C ARG A 367 3.76 31.40 12.56
N ASN A 368 4.38 31.26 11.39
CA ASN A 368 4.67 32.36 10.47
C ASN A 368 3.93 32.26 9.14
N ALA A 369 3.45 31.07 8.78
CA ALA A 369 2.68 30.82 7.58
C ALA A 369 1.26 31.39 7.68
N TRP A 370 0.64 31.53 6.51
CA TRP A 370 -0.76 31.92 6.35
C TRP A 370 -1.08 33.27 7.04
N ASN A 371 -2.04 33.31 7.96
CA ASN A 371 -2.40 34.52 8.70
C ASN A 371 -1.69 34.65 10.06
N ASN A 372 -0.88 33.67 10.49
CA ASN A 372 -0.27 33.70 11.81
C ASN A 372 0.85 34.76 11.93
N LYS A 373 1.75 34.85 10.92
CA LYS A 373 2.74 35.94 10.71
C LYS A 373 3.41 36.52 11.97
N LEU A 374 3.83 35.67 12.93
CA LEU A 374 4.34 36.13 14.22
C LEU A 374 5.78 36.70 14.19
N GLY A 375 6.54 36.45 13.13
CA GLY A 375 7.95 36.82 13.00
C GLY A 375 8.89 36.04 13.93
N GLU A 376 8.43 34.90 14.47
CA GLU A 376 9.16 34.17 15.52
C GLU A 376 10.03 33.05 14.95
N VAL A 377 11.28 32.99 15.43
CA VAL A 377 12.18 31.85 15.24
C VAL A 377 12.04 30.93 16.44
N ILE A 378 12.10 29.62 16.22
CA ILE A 378 12.14 28.60 17.27
C ILE A 378 13.51 27.93 17.21
N GLN A 379 14.27 27.90 18.30
CA GLN A 379 15.60 27.28 18.27
C GLN A 379 15.53 25.78 18.60
N PRO A 380 16.38 24.92 17.99
CA PRO A 380 16.45 23.50 18.34
C PRO A 380 16.70 23.26 19.85
N ALA A 381 17.44 24.16 20.50
CA ALA A 381 17.67 24.12 21.94
C ALA A 381 16.38 24.24 22.77
N GLU A 382 15.38 25.01 22.31
CA GLU A 382 14.07 25.13 22.97
C GLU A 382 13.32 23.79 22.92
N VAL A 383 13.36 23.12 21.76
CA VAL A 383 12.74 21.79 21.58
C VAL A 383 13.44 20.76 22.44
N LYS A 384 14.78 20.73 22.44
CA LYS A 384 15.57 19.81 23.26
C LYS A 384 15.25 19.93 24.75
N ALA A 385 15.07 21.17 25.24
CA ALA A 385 14.72 21.43 26.64
C ALA A 385 13.33 20.92 27.02
N LEU A 386 12.38 20.87 26.07
CA LEU A 386 11.03 20.35 26.27
C LEU A 386 10.94 18.83 26.04
N ARG A 387 11.78 18.28 25.16
CA ARG A 387 11.84 16.83 24.88
C ARG A 387 12.28 16.02 26.09
N GLY A 388 13.15 16.56 26.93
CA GLY A 388 13.62 15.92 28.17
C GLY A 388 12.66 16.00 29.36
N LYS A 389 11.47 16.59 29.19
CA LYS A 389 10.45 16.78 30.24
C LYS A 389 9.16 16.02 29.92
#